data_AF-A0A6N2EJY5-F1
#
_entry.id   AF-A0A6N2EJY5-F1
#
_cell.length_a   1.000
_cell.length_b   1.000
_cell.length_c   1.000
_cell.angle_alpha   90.00
_cell.angle_beta   90.00
_cell.angle_gamma   90.00
#
_symmetry.space_group_name_H-M   'P 1'
#
loop_
_entity.id
_entity.type
_entity.pdbx_description
1 polymer ?
#
loop_
_entity_poly.entity_id
_entity_poly.type
_entity_poly.pdbx_seq_one_letter_code
_entity_poly.pdbx_strand_id
1 'polypeptide(L)'
;MELSELLPLLRRKPDLSGFLFQAYDLPASAFAAVRLASYFTQLGGARVGPYLFEARPRDPSATGAALISLCTEAQFLDSAGDPFPSGEQDPPPVEATTVREELTAIVIREPAAIERGFGCP
;
A
#
# COMPACT_ATOMS: atom_id res chain seq x y z
N MET A 1 5.61 9.44 -1.30
CA MET A 1 6.29 8.68 -2.37
C MET A 1 5.54 8.96 -3.66
N GLU A 2 6.14 8.76 -4.82
CA GLU A 2 5.43 8.92 -6.07
C GLU A 2 4.48 7.74 -6.28
N LEU A 3 3.26 7.99 -6.79
CA LEU A 3 2.29 6.93 -7.08
C LEU A 3 2.84 5.96 -8.15
N SER A 4 3.75 6.44 -9.00
CA SER A 4 4.45 5.62 -10.00
C SER A 4 5.23 4.46 -9.36
N GLU A 5 5.71 4.62 -8.13
CA GLU A 5 6.37 3.56 -7.35
C GLU A 5 5.41 2.41 -7.00
N LEU A 6 4.10 2.65 -6.98
CA LEU A 6 3.06 1.66 -6.69
C LEU A 6 2.52 0.96 -7.95
N LEU A 7 2.92 1.39 -9.15
CA LEU A 7 2.49 0.76 -10.41
C LEU A 7 2.83 -0.73 -10.49
N PRO A 8 4.00 -1.22 -10.04
CA PRO A 8 4.28 -2.66 -10.02
C PRO A 8 3.29 -3.45 -9.15
N LEU A 9 2.84 -2.88 -8.01
CA LEU A 9 1.82 -3.50 -7.14
C LEU A 9 0.45 -3.52 -7.82
N LEU A 10 0.03 -2.38 -8.39
CA LEU A 10 -1.25 -2.26 -9.09
C LEU A 10 -1.32 -3.21 -10.31
N ARG A 11 -0.22 -3.35 -11.06
CA ARG A 11 -0.13 -4.24 -12.24
C ARG A 11 -0.33 -5.72 -11.91
N ARG A 12 -0.10 -6.15 -10.66
CA ARG A 12 -0.34 -7.54 -10.23
C ARG A 12 -1.83 -7.86 -10.07
N LYS A 13 -2.70 -6.85 -9.96
CA LYS A 13 -4.17 -6.99 -9.91
C LYS A 13 -4.79 -6.10 -11.00
N PRO A 14 -4.66 -6.48 -12.28
CA PRO A 14 -5.02 -5.63 -13.42
C PRO A 14 -6.48 -5.15 -13.36
N ASP A 15 -7.41 -6.01 -12.96
CA ASP A 15 -8.84 -5.67 -12.86
C ASP A 15 -9.10 -4.56 -11.84
N LEU A 16 -8.50 -4.66 -10.64
CA LEU A 16 -8.63 -3.65 -9.59
C LEU A 16 -7.95 -2.34 -9.98
N SER A 17 -6.78 -2.42 -10.61
CA SER A 17 -6.07 -1.24 -11.09
C SER A 17 -6.83 -0.55 -12.22
N GLY A 18 -7.41 -1.32 -13.16
CA GLY A 18 -8.19 -0.79 -14.26
C GLY A 18 -9.42 -0.04 -13.78
N PHE A 19 -10.14 -0.60 -12.80
CA PHE A 19 -11.23 0.09 -12.12
C PHE A 19 -10.77 1.43 -11.52
N LEU A 20 -9.67 1.45 -10.76
CA LEU A 20 -9.14 2.68 -10.17
C LEU A 20 -8.82 3.76 -11.21
N PHE A 21 -8.09 3.41 -12.27
CA PHE A 21 -7.71 4.37 -13.31
C PHE A 21 -8.91 4.87 -14.12
N GLN A 22 -9.94 4.05 -14.30
CA GLN A 22 -11.17 4.42 -15.00
C GLN A 22 -12.12 5.26 -14.14
N ALA A 23 -12.22 4.98 -12.85
CA ALA A 23 -13.16 5.63 -11.95
C ALA A 23 -12.60 6.92 -11.33
N TYR A 24 -11.28 7.04 -11.17
CA TYR A 24 -10.64 8.13 -10.44
C TYR A 24 -9.50 8.79 -11.20
N ASP A 25 -9.31 10.08 -10.92
CA ASP A 25 -8.12 10.83 -11.26
C ASP A 25 -7.13 10.71 -10.10
N LEU A 26 -6.11 9.87 -10.30
CA LEU A 26 -5.16 9.52 -9.24
C LEU A 26 -4.10 10.63 -9.09
N PRO A 27 -3.71 10.97 -7.85
CA PRO A 27 -2.73 12.01 -7.61
C PRO A 27 -1.31 11.56 -7.99
N ALA A 28 -0.37 12.50 -8.06
CA ALA A 28 1.05 12.19 -8.29
C ALA A 28 1.69 11.46 -7.11
N SER A 29 1.19 11.66 -5.88
CA SER A 29 1.82 11.16 -4.66
C SER A 29 0.90 10.27 -3.82
N ALA A 30 1.53 9.33 -3.12
CA ALA A 30 0.90 8.49 -2.13
C ALA A 30 1.68 8.52 -0.81
N PHE A 31 0.96 8.31 0.29
CA PHE A 31 1.50 8.12 1.63
C PHE A 31 1.64 6.63 1.92
N ALA A 32 2.72 6.21 2.56
CA ALA A 32 2.86 4.85 3.07
C ALA A 32 2.70 4.87 4.58
N ALA A 33 1.82 4.04 5.13
CA ALA A 33 1.58 3.98 6.57
C ALA A 33 2.78 3.44 7.34
N VAL A 34 3.56 2.53 6.74
CA VAL A 34 4.68 1.86 7.41
C VAL A 34 5.99 2.23 6.73
N ARG A 35 6.92 2.76 7.54
CA ARG A 35 8.32 2.93 7.16
C ARG A 35 9.14 1.90 7.92
N LEU A 36 9.88 1.06 7.20
CA LEU A 36 10.73 0.00 7.77
C LEU A 36 12.04 0.56 8.35
N ALA A 37 11.95 1.67 9.10
CA ALA A 37 13.10 2.30 9.74
C ALA A 37 13.39 1.71 11.14
N SER A 38 14.66 1.81 11.57
CA SER A 38 15.25 1.34 12.85
C SER A 38 15.28 -0.17 13.09
N TYR A 39 14.32 -0.94 12.58
CA TYR A 39 14.26 -2.40 12.81
C TYR A 39 15.13 -3.22 11.85
N PHE A 40 15.48 -2.67 10.69
CA PHE A 40 16.27 -3.39 9.67
C PHE A 40 17.50 -2.59 9.27
N THR A 41 18.67 -3.22 9.33
CA THR A 41 19.93 -2.60 8.88
C THR A 41 19.97 -2.45 7.36
N GLN A 42 19.35 -3.38 6.62
CA GLN A 42 19.36 -3.39 5.16
C GLN A 42 18.11 -2.80 4.51
N LEU A 43 16.97 -2.76 5.22
CA LEU A 43 15.69 -2.24 4.71
C LEU A 43 15.35 -0.82 5.22
N GLY A 44 16.30 -0.09 5.82
CA GLY A 44 16.07 1.18 6.53
C GLY A 44 15.45 2.34 5.73
N GLY A 45 15.29 2.18 4.41
CA GLY A 45 14.58 3.13 3.53
C GLY A 45 13.27 2.61 2.94
N ALA A 46 12.98 1.31 3.10
CA ALA A 46 11.82 0.67 2.50
C ALA A 46 10.53 1.13 3.18
N ARG A 47 9.47 1.21 2.38
CA ARG A 47 8.12 1.60 2.80
C ARG A 47 7.18 0.52 2.34
N VAL A 48 6.44 -0.04 3.28
CA VAL A 48 5.39 -1.03 2.98
C VAL A 48 4.04 -0.42 3.23
N GLY A 49 3.04 -0.92 2.52
CA GLY A 49 1.68 -0.46 2.71
C GLY A 49 1.11 -0.80 4.10
N PRO A 50 -0.13 -0.37 4.39
CA PRO A 50 -1.05 0.20 3.43
C PRO A 50 -0.62 1.57 2.88
N TYR A 51 -0.90 1.80 1.60
CA TYR A 51 -0.65 3.08 0.94
C TYR A 51 -1.93 3.88 0.82
N LEU A 52 -1.88 5.18 1.08
CA LEU A 52 -3.05 6.05 1.13
C LEU A 52 -2.88 7.26 0.24
N PHE A 53 -3.95 7.61 -0.46
CA PHE A 53 -4.02 8.85 -1.22
C PHE A 53 -5.46 9.28 -1.46
N GLU A 54 -5.67 10.58 -1.62
CA GLU A 54 -6.95 11.13 -2.04
C GLU A 54 -7.02 11.22 -3.56
N ALA A 55 -8.12 10.75 -4.15
CA ALA A 55 -8.35 10.83 -5.58
C ALA A 55 -9.72 11.45 -5.87
N ARG A 56 -9.84 12.16 -6.99
CA ARG A 56 -11.12 12.72 -7.41
C ARG A 56 -11.84 11.74 -8.34
N PRO A 57 -13.14 11.49 -8.16
CA PRO A 57 -13.92 10.74 -9.14
C PRO A 57 -13.83 11.40 -10.52
N ARG A 58 -13.77 10.60 -11.58
CA ARG A 58 -13.88 11.08 -12.97
C ARG A 58 -15.33 11.35 -13.36
N ASP A 59 -16.28 10.74 -12.67
CA ASP A 59 -17.71 11.01 -12.85
C ASP A 59 -18.03 12.44 -12.39
N PRO A 60 -18.48 13.33 -13.30
CA PRO A 60 -18.79 14.72 -12.97
C PRO A 60 -20.01 14.86 -12.05
N SER A 61 -20.83 13.82 -11.89
CA SER A 61 -21.96 13.80 -10.96
C SER A 61 -21.56 13.43 -9.53
N ALA A 62 -20.39 12.80 -9.35
CA ALA A 62 -19.88 12.44 -8.05
C ALA A 62 -19.24 13.66 -7.37
N THR A 63 -19.72 14.01 -6.18
CA THR A 63 -19.23 15.16 -5.41
C THR A 63 -18.24 14.70 -4.34
N GLY A 64 -17.07 15.35 -4.28
CA GLY A 64 -16.08 15.13 -3.23
C GLY A 64 -14.90 14.26 -3.68
N ALA A 65 -13.77 14.37 -2.97
CA ALA A 65 -12.66 13.44 -3.13
C ALA A 65 -13.04 12.08 -2.51
N ALA A 66 -12.36 11.01 -2.91
CA ALA A 66 -12.37 9.73 -2.24
C ALA A 66 -11.00 9.47 -1.63
N LEU A 67 -10.98 8.92 -0.42
CA LEU A 67 -9.77 8.39 0.18
C LEU A 67 -9.61 6.94 -0.27
N ILE A 68 -8.46 6.63 -0.85
CA ILE A 68 -8.13 5.32 -1.39
C ILE A 68 -6.99 4.74 -0.57
N SER A 69 -7.21 3.54 -0.03
CA SER A 69 -6.20 2.73 0.66
C SER A 69 -5.87 1.49 -0.17
N LEU A 70 -4.61 1.36 -0.56
CA LEU A 70 -4.06 0.14 -1.15
C LEU A 70 -3.55 -0.74 0.00
N CYS A 71 -4.27 -1.81 0.27
CA CYS A 71 -3.92 -2.78 1.31
C CYS A 71 -2.91 -3.77 0.77
N THR A 72 -1.81 -3.94 1.49
CA THR A 72 -0.74 -4.84 1.11
C THR A 72 -0.40 -5.79 2.23
N GLU A 73 0.03 -6.98 1.85
CA GLU A 73 0.69 -7.91 2.74
C GLU A 73 2.17 -7.97 2.38
N ALA A 74 3.02 -7.90 3.40
CA ALA A 74 4.47 -7.89 3.24
C ALA A 74 5.07 -9.23 3.72
N GLN A 75 5.86 -9.86 2.86
CA GLN A 75 6.65 -11.03 3.17
C GLN A 75 8.13 -10.63 3.22
N PHE A 76 8.75 -10.80 4.39
CA PHE A 76 10.18 -10.56 4.57
C PHE A 76 10.97 -11.80 4.17
N LEU A 77 12.06 -11.60 3.42
CA LEU A 77 12.91 -12.65 2.89
C LEU A 77 14.35 -12.44 3.38
N ASP A 78 15.03 -13.55 3.65
CA ASP A 78 16.46 -13.55 4.00
C ASP A 78 17.35 -13.31 2.76
N SER A 79 18.67 -13.46 2.90
CA SER A 79 19.62 -13.28 1.79
C SER A 79 19.61 -14.42 0.76
N ALA A 80 19.08 -15.59 1.11
CA ALA A 80 18.85 -16.72 0.20
C ALA A 80 17.53 -16.55 -0.59
N GLY A 81 16.67 -15.63 -0.16
CA GLY A 81 15.35 -15.39 -0.74
C GLY A 81 14.26 -16.25 -0.10
N ASP A 82 14.56 -16.92 1.01
CA ASP A 82 13.62 -17.75 1.75
C ASP A 82 12.77 -16.89 2.69
N PRO A 83 11.46 -17.19 2.81
CA PRO A 83 10.59 -16.45 3.70
C PRO A 83 10.88 -16.79 5.16
N PHE A 84 10.89 -15.77 6.02
CA PHE A 84 10.88 -16.01 7.46
C PHE A 84 9.56 -16.70 7.87
N PRO A 85 9.57 -17.58 8.87
CA PRO A 85 8.38 -18.27 9.34
C PRO A 85 7.24 -17.30 9.63
N SER A 86 6.14 -17.45 8.92
CA SER A 86 4.97 -16.57 8.99
C SER A 86 4.30 -16.68 10.35
N GLY A 87 4.31 -15.60 11.12
CA GLY A 87 3.51 -15.42 12.32
C GLY A 87 3.92 -14.11 12.94
N GLU A 88 3.03 -13.11 12.94
CA GLU A 88 3.16 -11.76 13.53
C GLU A 88 4.53 -11.50 14.16
N GLN A 89 5.55 -11.31 13.31
CA GLN A 89 6.88 -10.99 13.78
C GLN A 89 6.86 -9.49 14.04
N ASP A 90 6.27 -9.13 15.18
CA ASP A 90 6.47 -7.85 15.81
C ASP A 90 7.42 -8.07 17.01
N PRO A 91 8.69 -7.65 16.92
CA PRO A 91 9.29 -6.92 15.81
C PRO A 91 9.71 -7.82 14.64
N PRO A 92 9.77 -7.27 13.42
CA PRO A 92 10.11 -8.05 12.24
C PRO A 92 11.61 -8.41 12.20
N PRO A 93 12.01 -9.41 11.39
CA PRO A 93 13.34 -10.01 11.51
C PRO A 93 14.41 -9.06 10.98
N VAL A 94 15.28 -8.58 11.88
CA VAL A 94 16.36 -7.60 11.60
C VAL A 94 17.24 -8.00 10.40
N GLU A 95 17.37 -9.31 10.18
CA GLU A 95 18.18 -9.94 9.13
C GLU A 95 17.52 -9.95 7.74
N ALA A 96 16.26 -9.51 7.63
CA ALA A 96 15.62 -9.45 6.32
C ALA A 96 16.36 -8.49 5.38
N THR A 97 16.65 -9.00 4.20
CA THR A 97 17.38 -8.27 3.16
C THR A 97 16.45 -7.79 2.06
N THR A 98 15.32 -8.47 1.90
CA THR A 98 14.33 -8.20 0.85
C THR A 98 12.93 -8.22 1.45
N VAL A 99 12.05 -7.36 0.94
CA VAL A 99 10.62 -7.39 1.23
C VAL A 99 9.84 -7.60 -0.07
N ARG A 100 8.89 -8.52 -0.05
CA ARG A 100 7.95 -8.75 -1.14
C ARG A 100 6.58 -8.32 -0.69
N GLU A 101 6.00 -7.37 -1.40
CA GLU A 101 4.64 -6.92 -1.15
C GLU A 101 3.67 -7.48 -2.20
N GLU A 102 2.46 -7.81 -1.74
CA GLU A 102 1.32 -8.12 -2.58
C GLU A 102 0.14 -7.22 -2.23
N LEU A 103 -0.55 -6.72 -3.25
CA LEU A 103 -1.81 -5.98 -3.09
C LEU A 103 -2.93 -6.99 -2.77
N THR A 104 -3.49 -6.90 -1.57
CA THR A 104 -4.57 -7.79 -1.10
C THR A 104 -5.95 -7.19 -1.32
N ALA A 105 -6.09 -5.87 -1.12
CA ALA A 105 -7.36 -5.17 -1.29
C ALA A 105 -7.18 -3.70 -1.67
N ILE A 106 -8.25 -3.10 -2.21
CA ILE A 106 -8.36 -1.66 -2.42
C ILE A 106 -9.62 -1.22 -1.69
N VAL A 107 -9.45 -0.30 -0.75
CA VAL A 107 -10.55 0.23 0.05
C VAL A 107 -10.77 1.69 -0.34
N ILE A 108 -12.00 2.02 -0.70
CA ILE A 108 -12.40 3.36 -1.11
C ILE A 108 -13.39 3.88 -0.08
N ARG A 109 -13.13 5.07 0.46
CA ARG A 109 -13.95 5.70 1.50
C ARG A 109 -14.19 7.16 1.18
N GLU A 110 -15.26 7.70 1.71
CA GLU A 110 -15.45 9.15 1.74
C GLU A 110 -14.48 9.78 2.74
N PRO A 111 -13.91 10.97 2.48
CA PRO A 111 -12.98 11.66 3.37
C PRO A 111 -13.57 11.95 4.76
N ALA A 112 -14.90 12.14 4.85
CA ALA A 112 -15.58 12.34 6.13
C ALA A 112 -15.56 11.07 7.03
N ALA A 113 -15.22 9.90 6.49
CA ALA A 113 -15.17 8.64 7.22
C ALA A 113 -13.80 8.37 7.92
N ILE A 114 -12.85 9.32 7.85
CA ILE A 114 -11.50 9.17 8.40
C ILE A 114 -11.51 8.92 9.93
N GLU A 115 -12.55 9.35 10.65
CA GLU A 115 -12.68 9.13 12.10
C GLU A 115 -12.76 7.65 12.53
N ARG A 116 -13.01 6.70 11.61
CA ARG A 116 -13.11 5.26 11.92
C ARG A 116 -11.82 4.46 11.68
N GLY A 117 -10.72 5.13 11.38
CA GLY A 117 -9.42 4.50 11.17
C GLY A 117 -9.22 3.92 9.76
N PHE A 118 -7.95 3.76 9.39
CA PHE A 118 -7.50 3.32 8.06
C PHE A 118 -7.39 1.79 7.95
N GLY A 119 -8.37 1.06 8.48
CA GLY A 119 -8.34 -0.40 8.52
C GLY A 119 -8.39 -1.02 7.12
N CYS A 120 -7.37 -1.81 6.80
CA CYS A 120 -7.46 -2.85 5.78
C CYS A 120 -8.23 -4.05 6.37
N PRO A 121 -9.09 -4.72 5.58
CA PRO A 121 -9.83 -5.89 6.02
C PRO A 121 -8.93 -7.08 6.31
#